data_AF-A0A7C1CHS4-F1
#
_entry.id   AF-A0A7C1CHS4-F1
#
_cell.length_a   1.000
_cell.length_b   1.000
_cell.length_c   1.000
_cell.angle_alpha   90.00
_cell.angle_beta   90.00
_cell.angle_gamma   90.00
#
_symmetry.space_group_name_H-M   'P 1'
#
loop_
_entity.id
_entity.type
_entity.pdbx_description
1 polymer ?
#
loop_
_entity_poly.entity_id
_entity_poly.type
_entity_poly.pdbx_seq_one_letter_code
_entity_poly.pdbx_strand_id
1 'polypeptide(L)'
;MKQIRWQGLAAFVVIVVLIGFFWFVLADGLIKRSIEKTGSLIVGAEVNVDRATLSFSPLGVRLQDIQVTNPNEPATNAVQISRVEFSVNTGELFLRKLIIEQMDLVGVEFGTQRKTPGFVREKKKELVEKEKEPSFLGFTLPSFSREDILGIIEKEDLQTVALIRGVQEDAATRTAFWNNRLDELPDKEKITQYRSRIENLNKTRRGGIQAMLSAATEVRSLHTEIENDIEILRSSRKDVSDELAGLKHRIDQAVKAPADDARKLADKYGPTPGGIGNVSGLIFGSRVKAWVDRSLWWYLKISPYLARAQGEHRGKKVSTPLRAKGIDVHFTEHSPKPNFLIRSTTASATLPLGTITGTISNITTDQDILGLPCVFSFSGEELKQIEGLSLSGSLDHRDPALPRDEIRLSAQGYLLKSLQLGSPNLDLALEQGLIDLDLRAESVHNSLKAHAAGKAKSTRFVLRPPQEQTRIYEPLGRALSRVTGFTVSTEVSGTQDDYDIKISSDLDRVIENVLADVARDVSTELRTRLTHEIQSRLEGQFSTLQEQTGALTGIDDELATRLTLAQDLLKNDLFRSVRPGG
;
A
#
# COMPACT_ATOMS: atom_id res chain seq x y z
N MET A 1 65.84 -71.63 20.40
CA MET A 1 65.55 -70.24 20.00
C MET A 1 65.31 -70.22 18.50
N LYS A 2 64.08 -70.54 18.08
CA LYS A 2 63.73 -70.79 16.67
C LYS A 2 63.11 -69.53 16.09
N GLN A 3 63.86 -68.95 15.15
CA GLN A 3 63.35 -68.27 13.96
C GLN A 3 62.41 -67.08 14.20
N ILE A 4 62.99 -65.92 14.50
CA ILE A 4 62.50 -64.71 13.82
C ILE A 4 62.66 -65.01 12.34
N ARG A 5 61.53 -65.15 11.63
CA ARG A 5 61.55 -65.25 10.16
C ARG A 5 62.08 -63.92 9.66
N TRP A 6 63.38 -63.83 9.38
CA TRP A 6 64.04 -62.60 8.95
C TRP A 6 63.37 -62.00 7.70
N GLN A 7 62.82 -62.85 6.84
CA GLN A 7 61.96 -62.47 5.71
C GLN A 7 60.65 -61.80 6.15
N GLY A 8 60.03 -62.27 7.24
CA GLY A 8 58.84 -61.66 7.83
C GLY A 8 59.14 -60.35 8.56
N LEU A 9 60.31 -60.25 9.22
CA LEU A 9 60.76 -59.00 9.84
C LEU A 9 61.09 -57.95 8.77
N ALA A 10 61.80 -58.34 7.70
CA ALA A 10 62.07 -57.46 6.57
C ALA A 10 60.77 -57.00 5.89
N ALA A 11 59.82 -57.90 5.65
CA ALA A 11 58.50 -57.55 5.12
C ALA A 11 57.75 -56.59 6.06
N PHE A 12 57.79 -56.80 7.37
CA PHE A 12 57.20 -55.91 8.36
C PHE A 12 57.83 -54.51 8.33
N VAL A 13 59.16 -54.41 8.31
CA VAL A 13 59.87 -53.12 8.21
C VAL A 13 59.51 -52.41 6.91
N VAL A 14 59.48 -53.12 5.78
CA VAL A 14 59.06 -52.56 4.49
C VAL A 14 57.63 -52.03 4.57
N ILE A 15 56.69 -52.78 5.16
CA ILE A 15 55.31 -52.34 5.34
C ILE A 15 55.23 -51.09 6.23
N VAL A 16 55.95 -51.04 7.34
CA VAL A 16 55.98 -49.87 8.24
C VAL A 16 56.57 -48.65 7.53
N VAL A 17 57.65 -48.82 6.76
CA VAL A 17 58.25 -47.76 5.96
C VAL A 17 57.29 -47.29 4.86
N LEU A 18 56.58 -48.20 4.20
CA LEU A 18 55.58 -47.84 3.19
C LEU A 18 54.37 -47.11 3.79
N ILE A 19 53.88 -47.53 4.96
CA ILE A 19 52.81 -46.86 5.70
C ILE A 19 53.27 -45.47 6.16
N GLY A 20 54.49 -45.38 6.69
CA GLY A 20 55.10 -44.11 7.08
C GLY A 20 55.26 -43.17 5.88
N PHE A 21 55.81 -43.67 4.77
CA PHE A 21 55.93 -42.91 3.52
C PHE A 21 54.57 -42.45 3.00
N PHE A 22 53.57 -43.33 2.97
CA PHE A 22 52.21 -42.98 2.59
C PHE A 22 51.64 -41.87 3.48
N TRP A 23 51.82 -41.98 4.79
CA TRP A 23 51.32 -41.00 5.75
C TRP A 23 52.01 -39.63 5.60
N PHE A 24 53.34 -39.60 5.53
CA PHE A 24 54.10 -38.35 5.50
C PHE A 24 54.13 -37.67 4.13
N VAL A 25 53.96 -38.42 3.03
CA VAL A 25 54.13 -37.88 1.67
C VAL A 25 52.82 -37.80 0.88
N LEU A 26 51.93 -38.78 1.03
CA LEU A 26 50.75 -38.93 0.17
C LEU A 26 49.44 -38.53 0.85
N ALA A 27 49.29 -38.75 2.15
CA ALA A 27 48.02 -38.59 2.87
C ALA A 27 47.44 -37.16 2.75
N ASP A 28 48.24 -36.14 3.06
CA ASP A 28 47.82 -34.73 2.99
C ASP A 28 47.37 -34.33 1.58
N GLY A 29 48.13 -34.72 0.55
CA GLY A 29 47.80 -34.43 -0.85
C GLY A 29 46.55 -35.17 -1.35
N LEU A 30 46.34 -36.41 -0.89
CA LEU A 30 45.14 -37.20 -1.22
C LEU A 30 43.89 -36.63 -0.58
N ILE A 31 43.97 -36.21 0.69
CA ILE A 31 42.85 -35.57 1.40
C ILE A 31 42.46 -34.27 0.72
N LYS A 32 43.44 -33.41 0.43
CA LYS A 32 43.21 -32.16 -0.33
C LYS A 32 42.45 -32.43 -1.64
N ARG A 33 42.98 -33.32 -2.49
CA ARG A 33 42.35 -33.65 -3.78
C ARG A 33 40.97 -34.28 -3.63
N SER A 34 40.76 -35.11 -2.61
CA SER A 34 39.47 -35.73 -2.33
C SER A 34 38.42 -34.67 -1.98
N ILE A 35 38.78 -33.71 -1.14
CA ILE A 35 37.90 -32.60 -0.72
C ILE A 35 37.63 -31.67 -1.90
N GLU A 36 38.63 -31.26 -2.66
CA GLU A 36 38.46 -30.41 -3.84
C GLU A 36 37.54 -31.07 -4.87
N LYS A 37 37.75 -32.36 -5.17
CA LYS A 37 36.95 -33.10 -6.15
C LYS A 37 35.51 -33.31 -5.68
N THR A 38 35.33 -33.73 -4.42
CA THR A 38 34.00 -34.00 -3.86
C THR A 38 33.23 -32.70 -3.62
N GLY A 39 33.88 -31.67 -3.07
CA GLY A 39 33.33 -30.33 -2.92
C GLY A 39 32.92 -29.73 -4.26
N SER A 40 33.76 -29.86 -5.30
CA SER A 40 33.43 -29.35 -6.63
C SER A 40 32.26 -30.10 -7.30
N LEU A 41 32.07 -31.39 -6.97
CA LEU A 41 30.91 -32.16 -7.41
C LEU A 41 29.63 -31.71 -6.71
N ILE A 42 29.70 -31.46 -5.39
CA ILE A 42 28.56 -31.02 -4.58
C ILE A 42 28.13 -29.61 -4.99
N VAL A 43 29.08 -28.67 -5.11
CA VAL A 43 28.79 -27.26 -5.39
C VAL A 43 28.46 -27.01 -6.86
N GLY A 44 28.96 -27.86 -7.77
CA GLY A 44 28.89 -27.64 -9.22
C GLY A 44 29.87 -26.57 -9.74
N ALA A 45 30.75 -26.06 -8.87
CA ALA A 45 31.80 -25.11 -9.18
C ALA A 45 33.08 -25.46 -8.43
N GLU A 46 34.20 -24.88 -8.84
CA GLU A 46 35.53 -25.20 -8.33
C GLU A 46 35.67 -24.90 -6.83
N VAL A 47 36.14 -25.91 -6.08
CA VAL A 47 36.54 -25.80 -4.69
C VAL A 47 38.05 -25.99 -4.60
N ASN A 48 38.74 -25.03 -3.99
CA ASN A 48 40.18 -25.08 -3.77
C ASN A 48 40.47 -25.14 -2.27
N VAL A 49 41.50 -25.89 -1.87
CA VAL A 49 41.98 -25.94 -0.49
C VAL A 49 43.48 -25.64 -0.53
N ASP A 50 43.98 -24.64 0.21
CA ASP A 50 45.42 -24.35 0.19
C ASP A 50 46.21 -25.52 0.79
N ARG A 51 45.89 -25.90 2.03
CA ARG A 51 46.57 -26.97 2.76
C ARG A 51 45.59 -27.88 3.50
N ALA A 52 45.85 -29.17 3.47
CA ALA A 52 45.21 -30.17 4.31
C ALA A 52 46.28 -30.90 5.12
N THR A 53 46.11 -30.99 6.44
CA THR A 53 47.05 -31.65 7.34
C THR A 53 46.32 -32.69 8.17
N LEU A 54 46.81 -33.92 8.15
CA LEU A 54 46.27 -35.03 8.93
C LEU A 54 47.02 -35.20 10.25
N SER A 55 46.29 -35.18 11.37
CA SER A 55 46.82 -35.47 12.71
C SER A 55 46.53 -36.92 13.08
N PHE A 56 47.48 -37.61 13.72
CA PHE A 56 47.36 -39.04 14.03
C PHE A 56 46.77 -39.33 15.42
N SER A 57 47.03 -38.48 16.42
CA SER A 57 46.53 -38.68 17.79
C SER A 57 46.25 -37.33 18.47
N PRO A 58 44.97 -36.97 18.71
CA PRO A 58 43.77 -37.64 18.17
C PRO A 58 43.76 -37.60 16.63
N LEU A 59 43.08 -38.59 16.01
CA LEU A 59 42.92 -38.61 14.56
C LEU A 59 42.07 -37.40 14.14
N GLY A 60 42.59 -36.53 13.28
CA GLY A 60 41.89 -35.29 12.93
C GLY A 60 42.42 -34.64 11.67
N VAL A 61 41.63 -33.74 11.09
CA VAL A 61 41.96 -33.03 9.86
C VAL A 61 41.95 -31.54 10.12
N ARG A 62 43.00 -30.85 9.68
CA ARG A 62 43.07 -29.40 9.62
C ARG A 62 43.17 -28.94 8.18
N LEU A 63 42.22 -28.11 7.75
CA LEU A 63 42.20 -27.50 6.43
C LEU A 63 42.46 -26.00 6.57
N GLN A 64 43.26 -25.45 5.66
CA GLN A 64 43.57 -24.02 5.58
C GLN A 64 43.08 -23.47 4.24
N ASP A 65 42.46 -22.29 4.32
CA ASP A 65 41.98 -21.48 3.19
C ASP A 65 41.19 -22.29 2.15
N ILE A 66 39.97 -22.67 2.55
CA ILE A 66 39.01 -23.31 1.66
C ILE A 66 38.29 -22.22 0.88
N GLN A 67 38.33 -22.28 -0.45
CA GLN A 67 37.67 -21.31 -1.32
C GLN A 67 36.65 -22.02 -2.23
N VAL A 68 35.38 -21.68 -2.05
CA VAL A 68 34.26 -22.23 -2.82
C VAL A 68 33.82 -21.20 -3.86
N THR A 69 33.95 -21.52 -5.14
CA THR A 69 33.57 -20.62 -6.25
C THR A 69 32.07 -20.37 -6.29
N ASN A 70 31.66 -19.13 -6.56
CA ASN A 70 30.27 -18.82 -6.86
C ASN A 70 29.93 -19.26 -8.31
N PRO A 71 28.98 -20.20 -8.53
CA PRO A 71 28.61 -20.66 -9.87
C PRO A 71 28.06 -19.55 -10.77
N ASN A 72 27.39 -18.54 -10.18
CA ASN A 72 26.74 -17.46 -10.91
C ASN A 72 27.71 -16.33 -11.24
N GLU A 73 28.72 -16.11 -10.39
CA GLU A 73 29.76 -15.10 -10.58
C GLU A 73 31.15 -15.71 -10.31
N PRO A 74 31.78 -16.36 -11.32
CA PRO A 74 33.00 -17.15 -11.09
C PRO A 74 34.22 -16.35 -10.61
N ALA A 75 34.17 -15.02 -10.71
CA ALA A 75 35.20 -14.11 -10.19
C ALA A 75 35.16 -13.94 -8.66
N THR A 76 34.09 -14.39 -8.00
CA THR A 76 33.90 -14.28 -6.54
C THR A 76 33.78 -15.66 -5.88
N ASN A 77 34.19 -15.76 -4.62
CA ASN A 77 33.91 -16.90 -3.77
C ASN A 77 32.49 -16.79 -3.22
N ALA A 78 31.72 -17.87 -3.30
CA ALA A 78 30.47 -17.98 -2.56
C ALA A 78 30.77 -18.02 -1.05
N VAL A 79 31.76 -18.82 -0.66
CA VAL A 79 32.23 -18.97 0.72
C VAL A 79 33.74 -19.17 0.70
N GLN A 80 34.44 -18.48 1.60
CA GLN A 80 35.84 -18.70 1.91
C GLN A 80 35.98 -19.00 3.40
N ILE A 81 36.75 -20.03 3.77
CA ILE A 81 36.93 -20.44 5.16
C ILE A 81 38.42 -20.47 5.48
N SER A 82 38.85 -19.63 6.42
CA SER A 82 40.27 -19.50 6.76
C SER A 82 40.85 -20.78 7.35
N ARG A 83 40.12 -21.42 8.28
CA ARG A 83 40.53 -22.68 8.89
C ARG A 83 39.33 -23.55 9.25
N VAL A 84 39.43 -24.84 8.93
CA VAL A 84 38.53 -25.88 9.42
C VAL A 84 39.34 -26.91 10.18
N GLU A 85 38.95 -27.23 11.41
CA GLU A 85 39.64 -28.21 12.24
C GLU A 85 38.64 -29.14 12.92
N PHE A 86 38.87 -30.44 12.85
CA PHE A 86 38.04 -31.41 13.55
C PHE A 86 38.80 -32.69 13.87
N SER A 87 38.37 -33.37 14.94
CA SER A 87 38.85 -34.71 15.31
C SER A 87 37.77 -35.75 15.07
N VAL A 88 38.17 -36.93 14.60
CA VAL A 88 37.30 -38.07 14.31
C VAL A 88 37.43 -39.11 15.41
N ASN A 89 36.31 -39.68 15.84
CA ASN A 89 36.32 -40.84 16.73
C ASN A 89 36.86 -42.07 15.99
N THR A 90 38.09 -42.47 16.31
CA THR A 90 38.78 -43.58 15.63
C THR A 90 38.06 -44.91 15.82
N GLY A 91 37.43 -45.15 16.97
CA GLY A 91 36.67 -46.38 17.23
C GLY A 91 35.47 -46.52 16.30
N GLU A 92 34.73 -45.43 16.11
CA GLU A 92 33.57 -45.36 15.21
C GLU A 92 34.01 -45.42 13.73
N LEU A 93 35.18 -44.87 13.40
CA LEU A 93 35.74 -44.94 12.06
C LEU A 93 36.04 -46.38 11.62
N PHE A 94 36.49 -47.25 12.54
CA PHE A 94 36.63 -48.69 12.27
C PHE A 94 35.29 -49.38 11.97
N LEU A 95 34.20 -48.86 12.54
CA LEU A 95 32.83 -49.28 12.23
C LEU A 95 32.27 -48.60 10.97
N ARG A 96 33.13 -47.91 10.19
CA ARG A 96 32.78 -47.13 8.99
C ARG A 96 31.84 -45.95 9.28
N LYS A 97 31.78 -45.48 10.53
CA LYS A 97 30.97 -44.33 10.96
C LYS A 97 31.88 -43.11 11.16
N LEU A 98 31.59 -42.00 10.48
CA LEU A 98 32.33 -40.75 10.60
C LEU A 98 31.67 -39.87 11.67
N ILE A 99 32.14 -40.01 12.91
CA ILE A 99 31.63 -39.24 14.05
C ILE A 99 32.67 -38.20 14.47
N ILE A 100 32.28 -36.94 14.40
CA ILE A 100 33.05 -35.76 14.78
C ILE A 100 32.38 -35.15 16.01
N GLU A 101 33.06 -35.17 17.15
CA GLU A 101 32.49 -34.60 18.39
C GLU A 101 32.52 -33.07 18.36
N GLN A 102 33.62 -32.49 17.86
CA GLN A 102 33.85 -31.05 17.79
C GLN A 102 34.49 -30.68 16.44
N MET A 103 33.96 -29.62 15.82
CA MET A 103 34.48 -29.00 14.60
C MET A 103 34.59 -27.49 14.82
N ASP A 104 35.69 -26.89 14.41
CA ASP A 104 35.90 -25.44 14.48
C ASP A 104 36.02 -24.86 13.07
N LEU A 105 35.13 -23.93 12.73
CA LEU A 105 35.12 -23.15 11.50
C LEU A 105 35.55 -21.71 11.83
N VAL A 106 36.77 -21.35 11.46
CA VAL A 106 37.33 -20.03 11.78
C VAL A 106 37.42 -19.17 10.53
N GLY A 107 36.92 -17.93 10.63
CA GLY A 107 37.05 -16.91 9.59
C GLY A 107 36.32 -17.29 8.31
N VAL A 108 35.01 -17.54 8.42
CA VAL A 108 34.10 -17.73 7.28
C VAL A 108 33.78 -16.37 6.68
N GLU A 109 34.05 -16.21 5.39
CA GLU A 109 33.78 -15.00 4.62
C GLU A 109 32.91 -15.32 3.41
N PHE A 110 32.05 -14.39 3.02
CA PHE A 110 31.13 -14.56 1.90
C PHE A 110 31.42 -13.51 0.83
N GLY A 111 31.34 -13.87 -0.45
CA GLY A 111 31.45 -12.91 -1.55
C GLY A 111 32.85 -12.31 -1.75
N THR A 112 33.92 -12.97 -1.32
CA THR A 112 35.29 -12.45 -1.47
C THR A 112 35.74 -12.52 -2.92
N GLN A 113 36.62 -11.59 -3.34
CA GLN A 113 37.13 -11.57 -4.71
C GLN A 113 38.24 -12.62 -4.90
N ARG A 114 38.16 -13.40 -5.98
CA ARG A 114 39.16 -14.42 -6.32
C ARG A 114 40.31 -13.81 -7.11
N LYS A 115 41.51 -14.37 -6.94
CA LYS A 115 42.70 -14.03 -7.76
C LYS A 115 42.52 -14.48 -9.21
N THR A 116 41.86 -15.62 -9.41
CA THR A 116 41.54 -16.20 -10.72
C THR A 116 40.09 -16.68 -10.72
N PRO A 117 39.31 -16.39 -11.78
CA PRO A 117 37.96 -16.91 -11.91
C PRO A 117 37.94 -18.45 -11.78
N GLY A 118 37.04 -18.98 -10.96
CA GLY A 118 36.91 -20.42 -10.77
C GLY A 118 36.14 -21.10 -11.90
N PHE A 119 36.32 -22.41 -12.05
CA PHE A 119 35.61 -23.21 -13.04
C PHE A 119 34.18 -23.57 -12.60
N VAL A 120 33.21 -23.51 -13.50
CA VAL A 120 31.79 -23.88 -13.24
C VAL A 120 31.36 -24.98 -14.22
N ARG A 121 30.79 -26.08 -13.69
CA ARG A 121 30.45 -27.28 -14.48
C ARG A 121 29.12 -27.20 -15.23
N GLU A 122 28.15 -26.44 -14.74
CA GLU A 122 26.87 -26.23 -15.40
C GLU A 122 26.51 -24.75 -15.45
N LYS A 123 26.42 -24.20 -16.67
CA LYS A 123 25.78 -22.91 -16.92
C LYS A 123 24.28 -23.14 -17.02
N LYS A 124 23.57 -23.09 -15.88
CA LYS A 124 22.12 -22.87 -15.92
C LYS A 124 21.93 -21.39 -16.27
N LYS A 125 21.36 -21.12 -17.45
CA LYS A 125 20.95 -19.76 -17.83
C LYS A 125 19.86 -19.32 -16.85
N GLU A 126 20.22 -18.46 -15.90
CA GLU A 126 19.22 -17.64 -15.23
C GLU A 126 18.68 -16.65 -16.26
N LEU A 127 17.43 -16.88 -16.66
CA LEU A 127 16.61 -15.87 -17.30
C LEU A 127 16.40 -14.79 -16.24
N VAL A 128 17.26 -13.76 -16.24
CA VAL A 128 16.95 -12.51 -15.57
C VAL A 128 15.85 -11.86 -16.39
N GLU A 129 14.62 -12.29 -16.15
CA GLU A 129 13.45 -11.57 -16.61
C GLU A 129 13.47 -10.24 -15.86
N LYS A 130 13.78 -9.16 -16.59
CA LYS A 130 13.56 -7.80 -16.11
C LYS A 130 12.05 -7.63 -15.98
N GLU A 131 11.50 -8.05 -14.84
CA GLU A 131 10.15 -7.68 -14.44
C GLU A 131 10.07 -6.15 -14.50
N LYS A 132 9.08 -5.66 -15.25
CA LYS A 132 8.75 -4.25 -15.29
C LYS A 132 8.36 -3.83 -13.88
N GLU A 133 9.16 -2.99 -13.26
CA GLU A 133 8.82 -2.40 -11.98
C GLU A 133 7.45 -1.74 -12.08
N PRO A 134 6.49 -2.07 -11.19
CA PRO A 134 5.23 -1.38 -11.13
C PRO A 134 5.51 0.09 -10.81
N SER A 135 5.10 0.98 -11.71
CA SER A 135 5.21 2.42 -11.53
C SER A 135 4.41 2.83 -10.30
N PHE A 136 5.09 3.38 -9.29
CA PHE A 136 4.51 3.99 -8.09
C PHE A 136 3.50 5.11 -8.41
N LEU A 137 3.59 5.71 -9.59
CA LEU A 137 2.77 6.85 -10.03
C LEU A 137 1.82 6.49 -11.18
N GLY A 138 1.05 5.42 -11.00
CA GLY A 138 -0.23 5.27 -11.71
C GLY A 138 -1.30 6.27 -11.23
N PHE A 139 -1.07 6.91 -10.08
CA PHE A 139 -1.89 8.00 -9.56
C PHE A 139 -1.56 9.31 -10.29
N THR A 140 -2.11 9.45 -11.50
CA THR A 140 -2.14 10.74 -12.19
C THR A 140 -3.28 11.54 -11.58
N LEU A 141 -2.96 12.60 -10.85
CA LEU A 141 -3.98 13.59 -10.49
C LEU A 141 -4.48 14.22 -11.79
N PRO A 142 -5.79 14.15 -12.08
CA PRO A 142 -6.33 14.79 -13.27
C PRO A 142 -6.12 16.31 -13.15
N SER A 143 -5.46 16.89 -14.15
CA SER A 143 -5.42 18.33 -14.33
C SER A 143 -6.62 18.73 -15.17
N PHE A 144 -7.62 19.36 -14.56
CA PHE A 144 -8.78 19.86 -15.31
C PHE A 144 -8.43 21.19 -15.98
N SER A 145 -8.28 21.15 -17.30
CA SER A 145 -8.21 22.36 -18.13
C SER A 145 -9.58 23.04 -18.19
N ARG A 146 -9.63 24.26 -18.72
CA ARG A 146 -10.91 24.95 -18.91
C ARG A 146 -11.76 24.21 -19.94
N GLU A 147 -11.13 23.69 -20.99
CA GLU A 147 -11.74 22.91 -22.05
C GLU A 147 -12.40 21.64 -21.50
N ASP A 148 -11.76 20.95 -20.55
CA ASP A 148 -12.32 19.77 -19.89
C ASP A 148 -13.57 20.12 -19.08
N ILE A 149 -13.53 21.23 -18.34
CA ILE A 149 -14.66 21.72 -17.53
C ILE A 149 -15.86 22.04 -18.43
N LEU A 150 -15.62 22.74 -19.54
CA LEU A 150 -16.66 23.03 -20.52
C LEU A 150 -17.24 21.74 -21.12
N GLY A 151 -16.39 20.77 -21.47
CA GLY A 151 -16.81 19.47 -21.96
C GLY A 151 -17.64 18.65 -20.97
N ILE A 152 -17.38 18.78 -19.66
CA ILE A 152 -18.20 18.17 -18.59
C ILE A 152 -19.56 18.85 -18.52
N ILE A 153 -19.60 20.18 -18.51
CA ILE A 153 -20.83 20.98 -18.42
C ILE A 153 -21.75 20.73 -19.63
N GLU A 154 -21.21 20.51 -20.83
CA GLU A 154 -22.00 20.28 -22.04
C GLU A 154 -22.61 18.89 -22.14
N LYS A 155 -21.99 17.90 -21.50
CA LYS A 155 -22.45 16.50 -21.55
C LYS A 155 -23.51 16.17 -20.51
N GLU A 156 -23.66 17.00 -19.48
CA GLU A 156 -24.49 16.71 -18.32
C GLU A 156 -25.72 17.62 -18.26
N ASP A 157 -26.85 17.05 -17.86
CA ASP A 157 -28.09 17.80 -17.66
C ASP A 157 -28.06 18.55 -16.32
N LEU A 158 -27.87 19.86 -16.38
CA LEU A 158 -27.81 20.71 -15.20
C LEU A 158 -29.20 20.95 -14.60
N GLN A 159 -29.36 20.67 -13.31
CA GLN A 159 -30.60 20.98 -12.58
C GLN A 159 -30.88 22.49 -12.58
N THR A 160 -29.83 23.31 -12.58
CA THR A 160 -29.93 24.77 -12.66
C THR A 160 -30.69 25.23 -13.90
N VAL A 161 -30.42 24.63 -15.07
CA VAL A 161 -31.10 25.00 -16.33
C VAL A 161 -32.58 24.67 -16.27
N ALA A 162 -32.95 23.51 -15.72
CA ALA A 162 -34.34 23.11 -15.53
C ALA A 162 -35.08 24.04 -14.55
N LEU A 163 -34.44 24.42 -13.45
CA LEU A 163 -35.01 25.34 -12.46
C LEU A 163 -35.22 26.75 -13.03
N ILE A 164 -34.23 27.30 -13.73
CA ILE A 164 -34.33 28.61 -14.38
C ILE A 164 -35.48 28.62 -15.38
N ARG A 165 -35.56 27.62 -16.27
CA ARG A 165 -36.64 27.53 -17.27
C ARG A 165 -38.01 27.45 -16.61
N GLY A 166 -38.18 26.60 -15.60
CA GLY A 166 -39.45 26.48 -14.88
C GLY A 166 -39.86 27.78 -14.18
N VAL A 167 -38.91 28.50 -13.59
CA VAL A 167 -39.18 29.81 -12.97
C VAL A 167 -39.54 30.88 -14.02
N GLN A 168 -38.88 30.88 -15.18
CA GLN A 168 -39.22 31.80 -16.28
C GLN A 168 -40.62 31.55 -16.84
N GLU A 169 -40.99 30.28 -17.07
CA GLU A 169 -42.32 29.90 -17.54
C GLU A 169 -43.41 30.28 -16.53
N ASP A 170 -43.16 30.03 -15.25
CA ASP A 170 -44.09 30.40 -14.18
C ASP A 170 -44.21 31.92 -14.01
N ALA A 171 -43.10 32.66 -14.08
CA ALA A 171 -43.11 34.12 -14.01
C ALA A 171 -43.86 34.73 -15.20
N ALA A 172 -43.63 34.24 -16.41
CA ALA A 172 -44.33 34.69 -17.61
C ALA A 172 -45.84 34.41 -17.53
N THR A 173 -46.23 33.20 -17.08
CA THR A 173 -47.63 32.81 -16.92
C THR A 173 -48.35 33.69 -15.89
N ARG A 174 -47.72 33.93 -14.74
CA ARG A 174 -48.28 34.80 -13.68
C ARG A 174 -48.37 36.26 -14.12
N THR A 175 -47.34 36.77 -14.79
CA THR A 175 -47.34 38.14 -15.32
C THR A 175 -48.48 38.33 -16.33
N ALA A 176 -48.68 37.38 -17.25
CA ALA A 176 -49.76 37.43 -18.22
C ALA A 176 -51.15 37.35 -17.55
N PHE A 177 -51.32 36.47 -16.57
CA PHE A 177 -52.56 36.37 -15.78
C PHE A 177 -52.89 37.70 -15.10
N TRP A 178 -51.91 38.30 -14.41
CA TRP A 178 -52.12 39.53 -13.67
C TRP A 178 -52.31 40.76 -14.56
N ASN A 179 -51.65 40.82 -15.72
CA ASN A 179 -51.89 41.87 -16.71
C ASN A 179 -53.35 41.82 -17.21
N ASN A 180 -53.87 40.63 -17.54
CA ASN A 180 -55.27 40.48 -17.94
C ASN A 180 -56.23 40.84 -16.79
N ARG A 181 -55.89 40.44 -15.56
CA ARG A 181 -56.71 40.73 -14.38
C ARG A 181 -56.73 42.22 -14.03
N LEU A 182 -55.63 42.93 -14.24
CA LEU A 182 -55.49 44.38 -14.01
C LEU A 182 -56.50 45.21 -14.81
N ASP A 183 -56.88 44.75 -16.00
CA ASP A 183 -57.89 45.39 -16.87
C ASP A 183 -59.33 45.20 -16.34
N GLU A 184 -59.58 44.14 -15.57
CA GLU A 184 -60.89 43.86 -14.96
C GLU A 184 -61.05 44.56 -13.59
N LEU A 185 -59.96 45.02 -13.00
CA LEU A 185 -59.93 45.66 -11.70
C LEU A 185 -60.27 47.16 -11.80
N PRO A 186 -60.78 47.77 -10.72
CA PRO A 186 -61.01 49.21 -10.66
C PRO A 186 -59.73 49.98 -11.02
N ASP A 187 -59.78 50.72 -12.11
CA ASP A 187 -58.65 51.48 -12.63
C ASP A 187 -58.64 52.92 -12.10
N LYS A 188 -57.60 53.67 -12.46
CA LYS A 188 -57.47 55.07 -12.02
C LYS A 188 -58.60 55.95 -12.56
N GLU A 189 -59.18 55.62 -13.72
CA GLU A 189 -60.29 56.35 -14.30
C GLU A 189 -61.58 56.14 -13.51
N LYS A 190 -61.92 54.90 -13.16
CA LYS A 190 -63.06 54.56 -12.30
C LYS A 190 -62.96 55.23 -10.92
N ILE A 191 -61.77 55.24 -10.33
CA ILE A 191 -61.50 55.96 -9.06
C ILE A 191 -61.70 57.48 -9.23
N THR A 192 -61.31 58.04 -10.37
CA THR A 192 -61.53 59.46 -10.69
C THR A 192 -63.02 59.77 -10.91
N GLN A 193 -63.77 58.85 -11.53
CA GLN A 193 -65.23 58.95 -11.65
C GLN A 193 -65.90 58.94 -10.28
N TYR A 194 -65.44 58.09 -9.35
CA TYR A 194 -65.92 58.11 -7.96
C TYR A 194 -65.64 59.45 -7.29
N ARG A 195 -64.45 60.03 -7.47
CA ARG A 195 -64.14 61.38 -6.96
C ARG A 195 -65.12 62.43 -7.50
N SER A 196 -65.41 62.43 -8.79
CA SER A 196 -66.36 63.35 -9.42
C SER A 196 -67.80 63.13 -8.92
N ARG A 197 -68.23 61.88 -8.72
CA ARG A 197 -69.53 61.55 -8.10
C ARG A 197 -69.62 62.06 -6.67
N ILE A 198 -68.56 61.90 -5.87
CA ILE A 198 -68.48 62.43 -4.50
C ILE A 198 -68.59 63.97 -4.49
N GLU A 199 -67.91 64.67 -5.41
CA GLU A 199 -68.00 66.13 -5.52
C GLU A 199 -69.41 66.61 -5.92
N ASN A 200 -70.05 65.94 -6.88
CA ASN A 200 -71.40 66.26 -7.30
C ASN A 200 -72.42 66.00 -6.17
N LEU A 201 -72.31 64.87 -5.47
CA LEU A 201 -73.15 64.57 -4.31
C LEU A 201 -72.96 65.58 -3.16
N ASN A 202 -71.74 66.05 -2.94
CA ASN A 202 -71.45 67.13 -1.99
C ASN A 202 -72.14 68.45 -2.36
N LYS A 203 -72.26 68.77 -3.66
CA LYS A 203 -73.00 69.94 -4.15
C LYS A 203 -74.52 69.76 -4.01
N THR A 204 -75.06 68.60 -4.40
CA THR A 204 -76.51 68.29 -4.34
C THR A 204 -77.04 68.26 -2.91
N ARG A 205 -76.26 67.74 -1.95
CA ARG A 205 -76.60 67.73 -0.52
C ARG A 205 -76.87 69.14 0.06
N ARG A 206 -76.30 70.20 -0.54
CA ARG A 206 -76.51 71.59 -0.12
C ARG A 206 -77.82 72.21 -0.65
N GLY A 207 -78.60 71.48 -1.46
CA GLY A 207 -79.78 71.99 -2.19
C GLY A 207 -81.16 71.82 -1.52
N GLY A 208 -81.26 71.41 -0.26
CA GLY A 208 -82.52 71.31 0.50
C GLY A 208 -82.94 69.89 0.93
N ILE A 209 -84.02 69.78 1.72
CA ILE A 209 -84.43 68.53 2.42
C ILE A 209 -84.82 67.38 1.45
N GLN A 210 -85.50 67.69 0.33
CA GLN A 210 -85.88 66.69 -0.68
C GLN A 210 -84.64 66.12 -1.41
N ALA A 211 -83.66 66.98 -1.74
CA ALA A 211 -82.40 66.59 -2.39
C ALA A 211 -81.47 65.80 -1.44
N MET A 212 -81.62 65.99 -0.13
CA MET A 212 -80.87 65.27 0.89
C MET A 212 -81.31 63.80 1.02
N LEU A 213 -82.60 63.49 0.83
CA LEU A 213 -83.13 62.12 0.88
C LEU A 213 -82.68 61.27 -0.32
N SER A 214 -82.69 61.80 -1.54
CA SER A 214 -82.18 61.09 -2.73
C SER A 214 -80.65 60.97 -2.72
N ALA A 215 -79.94 61.98 -2.19
CA ALA A 215 -78.50 61.89 -1.99
C ALA A 215 -78.12 60.81 -0.95
N ALA A 216 -78.93 60.58 0.08
CA ALA A 216 -78.61 59.59 1.12
C ALA A 216 -78.54 58.14 0.58
N THR A 217 -79.46 57.75 -0.32
CA THR A 217 -79.45 56.43 -0.95
C THR A 217 -78.26 56.27 -1.90
N GLU A 218 -77.93 57.32 -2.65
CA GLU A 218 -76.82 57.34 -3.61
C GLU A 218 -75.44 57.39 -2.92
N VAL A 219 -75.34 58.08 -1.79
CA VAL A 219 -74.14 58.07 -0.93
C VAL A 219 -73.91 56.68 -0.34
N ARG A 220 -74.98 55.99 0.07
CA ARG A 220 -74.88 54.62 0.61
C ARG A 220 -74.50 53.62 -0.49
N SER A 221 -75.09 53.70 -1.68
CA SER A 221 -74.70 52.84 -2.80
C SER A 221 -73.25 53.10 -3.22
N LEU A 222 -72.84 54.36 -3.33
CA LEU A 222 -71.47 54.75 -3.67
C LEU A 222 -70.45 54.30 -2.61
N HIS A 223 -70.80 54.37 -1.32
CA HIS A 223 -69.97 53.83 -0.25
C HIS A 223 -69.77 52.32 -0.40
N THR A 224 -70.84 51.56 -0.60
CA THR A 224 -70.77 50.11 -0.81
C THR A 224 -70.01 49.74 -2.07
N GLU A 225 -70.18 50.49 -3.17
CA GLU A 225 -69.41 50.29 -4.41
C GLU A 225 -67.90 50.50 -4.18
N ILE A 226 -67.52 51.59 -3.51
CA ILE A 226 -66.11 51.88 -3.21
C ILE A 226 -65.53 50.86 -2.21
N GLU A 227 -66.29 50.43 -1.20
CA GLU A 227 -65.84 49.38 -0.26
C GLU A 227 -65.62 48.04 -0.97
N ASN A 228 -66.55 47.62 -1.83
CA ASN A 228 -66.39 46.39 -2.60
C ASN A 228 -65.16 46.47 -3.51
N ASP A 229 -64.96 47.59 -4.21
CA ASP A 229 -63.79 47.80 -5.06
C ASP A 229 -62.48 47.83 -4.25
N ILE A 230 -62.47 48.42 -3.05
CA ILE A 230 -61.32 48.39 -2.13
C ILE A 230 -61.03 46.97 -1.67
N GLU A 231 -62.05 46.16 -1.36
CA GLU A 231 -61.86 44.78 -0.93
C GLU A 231 -61.31 43.92 -2.06
N ILE A 232 -61.82 44.11 -3.29
CA ILE A 232 -61.31 43.44 -4.50
C ILE A 232 -59.85 43.85 -4.78
N LEU A 233 -59.50 45.13 -4.67
CA LEU A 233 -58.13 45.60 -4.83
C LEU A 233 -57.20 45.08 -3.71
N ARG A 234 -57.69 45.00 -2.48
CA ARG A 234 -56.95 44.49 -1.33
C ARG A 234 -56.65 43.00 -1.45
N SER A 235 -57.65 42.19 -1.82
CA SER A 235 -57.48 40.74 -2.03
C SER A 235 -56.55 40.47 -3.21
N SER A 236 -56.76 41.16 -4.34
CA SER A 236 -55.90 41.03 -5.53
C SER A 236 -54.45 41.39 -5.23
N ARG A 237 -54.20 42.47 -4.47
CA ARG A 237 -52.84 42.82 -4.03
C ARG A 237 -52.22 41.75 -3.13
N LYS A 238 -53.01 41.23 -2.18
CA LYS A 238 -52.54 40.15 -1.30
C LYS A 238 -52.12 38.92 -2.12
N ASP A 239 -52.92 38.54 -3.11
CA ASP A 239 -52.64 37.40 -3.97
C ASP A 239 -51.35 37.63 -4.79
N VAL A 240 -51.19 38.80 -5.43
CA VAL A 240 -49.93 39.16 -6.14
C VAL A 240 -48.73 39.08 -5.20
N SER A 241 -48.84 39.65 -3.99
CA SER A 241 -47.75 39.64 -3.01
C SER A 241 -47.36 38.22 -2.58
N ASP A 242 -48.34 37.35 -2.33
CA ASP A 242 -48.11 35.95 -1.94
C ASP A 242 -47.45 35.18 -3.10
N GLU A 243 -47.86 35.42 -4.35
CA GLU A 243 -47.22 34.85 -5.53
C GLU A 243 -45.79 35.34 -5.74
N LEU A 244 -45.55 36.64 -5.51
CA LEU A 244 -44.24 37.27 -5.64
C LEU A 244 -43.26 36.74 -4.59
N ALA A 245 -43.74 36.46 -3.36
CA ALA A 245 -42.96 35.79 -2.32
C ALA A 245 -42.60 34.35 -2.72
N GLY A 246 -43.57 33.60 -3.27
CA GLY A 246 -43.33 32.24 -3.77
C GLY A 246 -42.34 32.20 -4.94
N LEU A 247 -42.43 33.17 -5.85
CA LEU A 247 -41.49 33.31 -6.97
C LEU A 247 -40.09 33.63 -6.45
N LYS A 248 -39.93 34.64 -5.59
CA LYS A 248 -38.63 35.00 -4.96
C LYS A 248 -37.95 33.80 -4.31
N HIS A 249 -38.69 32.97 -3.56
CA HIS A 249 -38.13 31.77 -2.96
C HIS A 249 -37.58 30.78 -4.00
N ARG A 250 -38.25 30.62 -5.14
CA ARG A 250 -37.77 29.74 -6.24
C ARG A 250 -36.59 30.34 -6.99
N ILE A 251 -36.52 31.67 -7.10
CA ILE A 251 -35.34 32.37 -7.63
C ILE A 251 -34.13 32.11 -6.73
N ASP A 252 -34.29 32.22 -5.40
CA ASP A 252 -33.22 31.94 -4.45
C ASP A 252 -32.72 30.48 -4.55
N GLN A 253 -33.63 29.53 -4.82
CA GLN A 253 -33.27 28.15 -5.12
C GLN A 253 -32.48 28.04 -6.42
N ALA A 254 -32.92 28.71 -7.50
CA ALA A 254 -32.21 28.72 -8.78
C ALA A 254 -30.81 29.37 -8.69
N VAL A 255 -30.65 30.41 -7.85
CA VAL A 255 -29.34 31.08 -7.62
C VAL A 255 -28.37 30.19 -6.84
N LYS A 256 -28.88 29.31 -5.96
CA LYS A 256 -28.06 28.34 -5.21
C LYS A 256 -27.74 27.06 -5.99
N ALA A 257 -28.57 26.71 -6.97
CA ALA A 257 -28.46 25.49 -7.77
C ALA A 257 -27.09 25.29 -8.48
N PRO A 258 -26.39 26.33 -9.01
CA PRO A 258 -25.07 26.16 -9.61
C PRO A 258 -24.05 25.49 -8.68
N ALA A 259 -24.09 25.81 -7.38
CA ALA A 259 -23.18 25.24 -6.40
C ALA A 259 -23.48 23.75 -6.11
N ASP A 260 -24.73 23.33 -6.25
CA ASP A 260 -25.15 21.94 -6.06
C ASP A 260 -24.88 21.10 -7.31
N ASP A 261 -25.11 21.63 -8.52
CA ASP A 261 -24.68 20.99 -9.76
C ASP A 261 -23.15 20.85 -9.82
N ALA A 262 -22.41 21.92 -9.49
CA ALA A 262 -20.96 21.87 -9.41
C ALA A 262 -20.44 20.84 -8.40
N ARG A 263 -21.14 20.65 -7.28
CA ARG A 263 -20.81 19.62 -6.29
C ARG A 263 -21.00 18.21 -6.85
N LYS A 264 -22.16 17.93 -7.45
CA LYS A 264 -22.45 16.63 -8.08
C LYS A 264 -21.45 16.29 -9.19
N LEU A 265 -21.10 17.28 -10.01
CA LEU A 265 -20.11 17.13 -11.07
C LEU A 265 -18.70 16.91 -10.50
N ALA A 266 -18.30 17.66 -9.47
CA ALA A 266 -17.01 17.46 -8.81
C ALA A 266 -16.93 16.07 -8.14
N ASP A 267 -18.01 15.57 -7.56
CA ASP A 267 -18.05 14.22 -6.97
C ASP A 267 -18.00 13.11 -8.03
N LYS A 268 -18.58 13.35 -9.23
CA LYS A 268 -18.61 12.38 -10.34
C LYS A 268 -17.29 12.32 -11.13
N TYR A 269 -16.66 13.47 -11.36
CA TYR A 269 -15.48 13.59 -12.22
C TYR A 269 -14.18 13.85 -11.46
N GLY A 270 -14.26 14.32 -10.21
CA GLY A 270 -13.10 14.63 -9.38
C GLY A 270 -12.40 13.38 -8.84
N PRO A 271 -11.16 13.53 -8.35
CA PRO A 271 -10.42 12.43 -7.75
C PRO A 271 -11.10 11.98 -6.45
N THR A 272 -11.45 10.70 -6.35
CA THR A 272 -11.95 10.10 -5.11
C THR A 272 -10.79 9.67 -4.20
N PRO A 273 -10.88 9.92 -2.88
CA PRO A 273 -9.84 9.50 -1.93
C PRO A 273 -9.64 7.97 -1.83
N GLY A 274 -10.63 7.18 -2.27
CA GLY A 274 -10.60 5.72 -2.24
C GLY A 274 -10.13 5.15 -3.58
N GLY A 275 -8.85 4.78 -3.66
CA GLY A 275 -8.29 4.15 -4.86
C GLY A 275 -6.80 3.84 -4.79
N ILE A 276 -6.10 4.40 -3.79
CA ILE A 276 -4.67 4.23 -3.60
C ILE A 276 -4.50 3.16 -2.52
N GLY A 277 -4.53 1.89 -2.93
CA GLY A 277 -4.27 0.78 -2.03
C GLY A 277 -2.81 0.74 -1.54
N ASN A 278 -2.49 -0.29 -0.76
CA ASN A 278 -1.18 -0.64 -0.17
C ASN A 278 0.06 0.07 -0.76
N VAL A 279 0.33 1.29 -0.26
CA VAL A 279 1.44 2.13 -0.73
C VAL A 279 2.79 1.55 -0.31
N SER A 280 2.89 1.02 0.90
CA SER A 280 4.08 0.35 1.41
C SER A 280 4.45 -0.87 0.57
N GLY A 281 3.46 -1.61 0.05
CA GLY A 281 3.66 -2.66 -0.94
C GLY A 281 4.32 -2.15 -2.23
N LEU A 282 3.99 -0.94 -2.69
CA LEU A 282 4.62 -0.34 -3.87
C LEU A 282 6.04 0.16 -3.60
N ILE A 283 6.33 0.66 -2.40
CA ILE A 283 7.65 1.19 -2.01
C ILE A 283 8.63 0.04 -1.71
N PHE A 284 8.21 -0.91 -0.87
CA PHE A 284 9.09 -1.95 -0.33
C PHE A 284 8.96 -3.28 -1.07
N GLY A 285 7.90 -3.50 -1.85
CA GLY A 285 7.55 -4.81 -2.44
C GLY A 285 8.64 -5.44 -3.30
N SER A 286 9.20 -4.70 -4.25
CA SER A 286 10.25 -5.23 -5.14
C SER A 286 11.49 -5.68 -4.37
N ARG A 287 11.89 -4.90 -3.35
CA ARG A 287 13.07 -5.19 -2.54
C ARG A 287 12.85 -6.36 -1.59
N VAL A 288 11.67 -6.42 -0.95
CA VAL A 288 11.27 -7.55 -0.11
C VAL A 288 11.21 -8.83 -0.93
N LYS A 289 10.56 -8.81 -2.11
CA LYS A 289 10.51 -9.94 -3.04
C LYS A 289 11.91 -10.43 -3.39
N ALA A 290 12.82 -9.53 -3.80
CA ALA A 290 14.20 -9.89 -4.12
C ALA A 290 14.96 -10.52 -2.93
N TRP A 291 14.68 -10.11 -1.70
CA TRP A 291 15.28 -10.69 -0.50
C TRP A 291 14.69 -12.06 -0.17
N VAL A 292 13.37 -12.23 -0.34
CA VAL A 292 12.66 -13.52 -0.20
C VAL A 292 13.16 -14.52 -1.24
N ASP A 293 13.18 -14.15 -2.52
CA ASP A 293 13.68 -14.98 -3.63
C ASP A 293 15.10 -15.48 -3.38
N ARG A 294 16.00 -14.58 -2.95
CA ARG A 294 17.39 -14.93 -2.65
C ARG A 294 17.49 -15.89 -1.46
N SER A 295 16.68 -15.67 -0.42
CA SER A 295 16.69 -16.52 0.78
C SER A 295 16.16 -17.91 0.46
N LEU A 296 15.07 -17.98 -0.31
CA LEU A 296 14.46 -19.23 -0.74
C LEU A 296 15.37 -20.01 -1.70
N TRP A 297 16.08 -19.31 -2.60
CA TRP A 297 17.09 -19.93 -3.46
C TRP A 297 18.19 -20.63 -2.65
N TRP A 298 18.72 -19.96 -1.61
CA TRP A 298 19.72 -20.58 -0.73
C TRP A 298 19.14 -21.75 0.06
N TYR A 299 17.91 -21.63 0.57
CA TYR A 299 17.22 -22.69 1.28
C TYR A 299 16.98 -23.94 0.39
N LEU A 300 16.46 -23.73 -0.82
CA LEU A 300 16.25 -24.81 -1.80
C LEU A 300 17.56 -25.49 -2.21
N LYS A 301 18.68 -24.77 -2.16
CA LYS A 301 20.00 -25.34 -2.46
C LYS A 301 20.53 -26.23 -1.34
N ILE A 302 20.25 -25.91 -0.07
CA ILE A 302 20.70 -26.70 1.08
C ILE A 302 19.74 -27.86 1.41
N SER A 303 18.44 -27.70 1.16
CA SER A 303 17.39 -28.65 1.51
C SER A 303 17.64 -30.10 1.04
N PRO A 304 18.09 -30.37 -0.21
CA PRO A 304 18.40 -31.72 -0.69
C PRO A 304 19.51 -32.44 0.09
N TYR A 305 20.38 -31.69 0.79
CA TYR A 305 21.44 -32.27 1.62
C TYR A 305 21.01 -32.49 3.07
N LEU A 306 19.87 -31.92 3.48
CA LEU A 306 19.25 -32.15 4.78
C LEU A 306 18.30 -33.34 4.72
N ALA A 307 17.56 -33.45 3.62
CA ALA A 307 16.76 -34.63 3.34
C ALA A 307 17.67 -35.83 3.11
N ARG A 308 17.39 -36.96 3.77
CA ARG A 308 18.02 -38.22 3.42
C ARG A 308 17.79 -38.42 1.92
N ALA A 309 18.86 -38.55 1.14
CA ALA A 309 18.74 -39.04 -0.21
C ALA A 309 17.96 -40.34 -0.10
N GLN A 310 16.69 -40.34 -0.51
CA GLN A 310 16.02 -41.57 -0.85
C GLN A 310 16.90 -42.11 -1.97
N GLY A 311 17.84 -42.97 -1.60
CA GLY A 311 18.32 -43.94 -2.54
C GLY A 311 17.03 -44.49 -3.10
N GLU A 312 16.83 -44.30 -4.41
CA GLU A 312 16.23 -45.37 -5.15
C GLU A 312 16.98 -46.62 -4.65
N HIS A 313 16.37 -47.35 -3.72
CA HIS A 313 16.30 -48.77 -3.88
C HIS A 313 15.66 -48.92 -5.26
N ARG A 314 16.49 -48.76 -6.31
CA ARG A 314 16.32 -49.47 -7.55
C ARG A 314 16.21 -50.87 -7.03
N GLY A 315 14.97 -51.33 -6.87
CA GLY A 315 14.65 -52.71 -6.69
C GLY A 315 15.35 -53.35 -7.85
N LYS A 316 16.58 -53.84 -7.62
CA LYS A 316 17.18 -54.82 -8.48
C LYS A 316 16.16 -55.91 -8.40
N LYS A 317 15.32 -55.97 -9.46
CA LYS A 317 14.47 -57.11 -9.74
C LYS A 317 15.34 -58.30 -9.40
N VAL A 318 14.86 -59.07 -8.43
CA VAL A 318 15.49 -60.31 -8.00
C VAL A 318 15.55 -61.19 -9.23
N SER A 319 16.62 -61.07 -10.01
CA SER A 319 16.97 -62.07 -11.01
C SER A 319 17.59 -63.18 -10.19
N THR A 320 16.91 -64.32 -10.21
CA THR A 320 17.30 -65.60 -9.63
C THR A 320 18.81 -65.76 -9.41
N PRO A 321 19.24 -66.17 -8.20
CA PRO A 321 20.65 -66.21 -7.85
C PRO A 321 21.39 -67.27 -8.67
N LEU A 322 22.26 -66.85 -9.59
CA LEU A 322 23.43 -67.66 -9.95
C LEU A 322 24.31 -67.75 -8.70
N ARG A 323 24.64 -68.97 -8.29
CA ARG A 323 25.31 -69.34 -7.02
C ARG A 323 26.37 -68.34 -6.52
N ALA A 324 26.29 -68.11 -5.20
CA ALA A 324 27.33 -67.62 -4.28
C ALA A 324 27.82 -66.17 -4.43
N LYS A 325 26.91 -65.19 -4.46
CA LYS A 325 27.16 -63.92 -3.78
C LYS A 325 26.47 -63.96 -2.42
N GLY A 326 27.25 -63.76 -1.36
CA GLY A 326 26.70 -63.60 -0.01
C GLY A 326 25.64 -62.50 0.00
N ILE A 327 24.62 -62.68 0.84
CA ILE A 327 23.62 -61.67 1.16
C ILE A 327 24.09 -60.94 2.41
N ASP A 328 24.15 -59.61 2.35
CA ASP A 328 24.46 -58.78 3.51
C ASP A 328 23.23 -58.74 4.43
N VAL A 329 23.22 -59.58 5.46
CA VAL A 329 22.18 -59.56 6.50
C VAL A 329 22.53 -58.45 7.49
N HIS A 330 21.69 -57.41 7.54
CA HIS A 330 21.85 -56.33 8.52
C HIS A 330 21.24 -56.78 9.85
N PHE A 331 22.07 -56.85 10.88
CA PHE A 331 21.61 -57.13 12.25
C PHE A 331 21.03 -55.86 12.87
N THR A 332 19.96 -56.01 13.66
CA THR A 332 19.34 -54.92 14.40
C THR A 332 20.32 -54.41 15.47
N GLU A 333 20.88 -53.21 15.27
CA GLU A 333 21.76 -52.58 16.27
C GLU A 333 20.93 -52.12 17.49
N HIS A 334 21.40 -52.40 18.72
CA HIS A 334 20.73 -51.93 19.95
C HIS A 334 20.82 -50.41 20.16
N SER A 335 21.73 -49.72 19.47
CA SER A 335 21.86 -48.27 19.48
C SER A 335 22.37 -47.81 18.12
N PRO A 336 21.47 -47.71 17.11
CA PRO A 336 21.86 -47.33 15.78
C PRO A 336 22.45 -45.92 15.83
N LYS A 337 23.68 -45.80 15.33
CA LYS A 337 24.36 -44.50 15.18
C LYS A 337 24.34 -44.09 13.71
N PRO A 338 24.18 -42.78 13.44
CA PRO A 338 24.26 -42.26 12.07
C PRO A 338 25.63 -42.58 11.45
N ASN A 339 25.66 -42.74 10.13
CA ASN A 339 26.92 -42.99 9.42
C ASN A 339 27.81 -41.74 9.38
N PHE A 340 27.21 -40.57 9.52
CA PHE A 340 27.86 -39.27 9.57
C PHE A 340 27.22 -38.42 10.66
N LEU A 341 28.02 -37.87 11.57
CA LEU A 341 27.55 -36.96 12.61
C LEU A 341 28.64 -35.97 12.97
N ILE A 342 28.31 -34.67 12.94
CA ILE A 342 29.05 -33.64 13.65
C ILE A 342 28.21 -33.20 14.84
N ARG A 343 28.63 -33.54 16.06
CA ARG A 343 27.84 -33.27 17.27
C ARG A 343 27.81 -31.78 17.59
N SER A 344 28.96 -31.10 17.54
CA SER A 344 29.08 -29.67 17.80
C SER A 344 30.06 -29.02 16.83
N THR A 345 29.67 -27.90 16.24
CA THR A 345 30.50 -27.06 15.39
C THR A 345 30.52 -25.66 15.96
N THR A 346 31.68 -25.11 16.29
CA THR A 346 31.81 -23.68 16.52
C THR A 346 32.14 -22.99 15.20
N ALA A 347 31.53 -21.85 14.93
CA ALA A 347 31.73 -21.12 13.69
C ALA A 347 31.89 -19.63 13.96
N SER A 348 32.87 -19.02 13.28
CA SER A 348 33.04 -17.56 13.24
C SER A 348 32.96 -17.08 11.80
N ALA A 349 32.08 -16.12 11.55
CA ALA A 349 31.87 -15.52 10.25
C ALA A 349 32.26 -14.03 10.30
N THR A 350 33.11 -13.60 9.37
CA THR A 350 33.51 -12.20 9.23
C THR A 350 32.61 -11.56 8.17
N LEU A 351 31.76 -10.65 8.60
CA LEU A 351 30.92 -9.82 7.74
C LEU A 351 31.52 -8.41 7.62
N PRO A 352 31.13 -7.63 6.59
CA PRO A 352 31.51 -6.22 6.50
C PRO A 352 31.14 -5.40 7.75
N LEU A 353 30.08 -5.84 8.44
CA LEU A 353 29.53 -5.21 9.64
C LEU A 353 30.29 -5.61 10.92
N GLY A 354 31.08 -6.68 10.89
CA GLY A 354 31.84 -7.21 12.03
C GLY A 354 31.83 -8.74 12.07
N THR A 355 32.33 -9.32 13.15
CA THR A 355 32.42 -10.79 13.30
C THR A 355 31.23 -11.32 14.08
N ILE A 356 30.62 -12.38 13.56
CA ILE A 356 29.57 -13.15 14.24
C ILE A 356 30.15 -14.48 14.66
N THR A 357 29.80 -14.95 15.85
CA THR A 357 30.18 -16.27 16.34
C THR A 357 28.95 -17.09 16.70
N GLY A 358 29.04 -18.41 16.54
CA GLY A 358 27.91 -19.27 16.84
C GLY A 358 28.28 -20.74 16.92
N THR A 359 27.27 -21.53 17.22
CA THR A 359 27.34 -22.98 17.33
C THR A 359 26.29 -23.64 16.47
N ILE A 360 26.66 -24.73 15.80
CA ILE A 360 25.75 -25.63 15.10
C ILE A 360 25.87 -27.00 15.76
N SER A 361 24.73 -27.61 16.12
CA SER A 361 24.69 -28.91 16.78
C SER A 361 23.99 -29.94 15.91
N ASN A 362 24.45 -31.19 15.97
CA ASN A 362 23.83 -32.36 15.35
C ASN A 362 23.71 -32.29 13.81
N ILE A 363 24.78 -31.94 13.10
CA ILE A 363 24.80 -31.97 11.64
C ILE A 363 24.85 -33.43 11.18
N THR A 364 23.75 -33.93 10.62
CA THR A 364 23.62 -35.29 10.09
C THR A 364 22.49 -35.36 9.05
N THR A 365 22.61 -36.29 8.10
CA THR A 365 21.53 -36.68 7.17
C THR A 365 20.60 -37.76 7.75
N ASP A 366 21.00 -38.37 8.87
CA ASP A 366 20.31 -39.50 9.51
C ASP A 366 19.65 -39.02 10.84
N GLN A 367 18.87 -37.93 10.78
CA GLN A 367 18.21 -37.36 11.97
C GLN A 367 17.14 -38.30 12.57
N ASP A 368 16.52 -39.13 11.74
CA ASP A 368 15.59 -40.21 12.12
C ASP A 368 16.25 -41.24 13.05
N ILE A 369 17.55 -41.52 12.82
CA ILE A 369 18.35 -42.43 13.63
C ILE A 369 18.86 -41.74 14.91
N LEU A 370 19.30 -40.48 14.79
CA LEU A 370 19.83 -39.72 15.93
C LEU A 370 18.74 -39.31 16.94
N GLY A 371 17.51 -39.07 16.47
CA GLY A 371 16.39 -38.59 17.28
C GLY A 371 16.47 -37.11 17.70
N LEU A 372 17.49 -36.38 17.24
CA LEU A 372 17.73 -34.97 17.56
C LEU A 372 17.77 -34.13 16.27
N PRO A 373 17.16 -32.92 16.28
CA PRO A 373 17.23 -32.00 15.15
C PRO A 373 18.61 -31.31 15.08
N CYS A 374 18.92 -30.77 13.91
CA CYS A 374 20.06 -29.88 13.73
C CYS A 374 19.67 -28.48 14.21
N VAL A 375 20.40 -27.92 15.17
CA VAL A 375 20.09 -26.60 15.76
C VAL A 375 21.28 -25.68 15.61
N PHE A 376 21.04 -24.43 15.23
CA PHE A 376 22.09 -23.43 15.10
C PHE A 376 21.75 -22.16 15.87
N SER A 377 22.77 -21.49 16.39
CA SER A 377 22.66 -20.19 17.06
C SER A 377 23.93 -19.39 16.82
N PHE A 378 23.75 -18.17 16.33
CA PHE A 378 24.79 -17.21 16.01
C PHE A 378 24.44 -15.88 16.66
N SER A 379 25.46 -15.21 17.19
CA SER A 379 25.35 -13.90 17.81
C SER A 379 26.55 -13.03 17.45
N GLY A 380 26.30 -11.73 17.29
CA GLY A 380 27.32 -10.71 17.11
C GLY A 380 26.98 -9.50 17.98
N GLU A 381 27.89 -9.17 18.88
CA GLU A 381 27.83 -7.98 19.74
C GLU A 381 28.88 -6.97 19.25
N GLU A 382 28.60 -5.66 19.42
CA GLU A 382 29.53 -4.56 19.06
C GLU A 382 29.92 -4.51 17.57
N LEU A 383 28.98 -4.82 16.68
CA LEU A 383 29.19 -4.68 15.23
C LEU A 383 29.27 -3.19 14.85
N LYS A 384 30.03 -2.85 13.81
CA LYS A 384 30.34 -1.45 13.40
C LYS A 384 29.10 -0.59 13.11
N GLN A 385 27.97 -1.20 12.79
CA GLN A 385 26.73 -0.51 12.41
C GLN A 385 25.47 -1.18 12.97
N ILE A 386 25.59 -2.20 13.82
CA ILE A 386 24.47 -2.94 14.42
C ILE A 386 24.82 -3.12 15.89
N GLU A 387 23.89 -2.80 16.80
CA GLU A 387 24.13 -2.96 18.24
C GLU A 387 24.16 -4.44 18.63
N GLY A 388 23.20 -5.21 18.11
CA GLY A 388 23.13 -6.65 18.35
C GLY A 388 22.53 -7.39 17.16
N LEU A 389 23.08 -8.57 16.85
CA LEU A 389 22.58 -9.46 15.82
C LEU A 389 22.49 -10.86 16.37
N SER A 390 21.33 -11.51 16.21
CA SER A 390 21.13 -12.90 16.58
C SER A 390 20.43 -13.65 15.45
N LEU A 391 20.92 -14.85 15.15
CA LEU A 391 20.34 -15.77 14.18
C LEU A 391 20.28 -17.13 14.84
N SER A 392 19.10 -17.71 14.94
CA SER A 392 18.91 -19.04 15.52
C SER A 392 17.89 -19.83 14.71
N GLY A 393 17.97 -21.14 14.74
CA GLY A 393 17.01 -21.97 14.04
C GLY A 393 17.17 -23.45 14.33
N SER A 394 16.19 -24.21 13.87
CA SER A 394 16.13 -25.66 14.01
C SER A 394 15.71 -26.25 12.67
N LEU A 395 16.48 -27.22 12.19
CA LEU A 395 16.18 -28.02 11.00
C LEU A 395 15.77 -29.41 11.48
N ASP A 396 14.47 -29.65 11.61
CA ASP A 396 13.90 -30.88 12.19
C ASP A 396 13.35 -31.79 11.10
N HIS A 397 14.19 -32.72 10.66
CA HIS A 397 13.88 -33.72 9.64
C HIS A 397 13.81 -35.13 10.25
N ARG A 398 13.55 -35.23 11.57
CA ARG A 398 13.41 -36.52 12.27
C ARG A 398 12.26 -37.37 11.74
N ASP A 399 11.22 -36.72 11.24
CA ASP A 399 10.16 -37.35 10.45
C ASP A 399 10.30 -36.93 8.98
N PRO A 400 10.84 -37.81 8.10
CA PRO A 400 11.00 -37.50 6.68
C PRO A 400 9.70 -37.18 5.95
N ALA A 401 8.53 -37.57 6.48
CA ALA A 401 7.24 -37.25 5.87
C ALA A 401 6.77 -35.83 6.21
N LEU A 402 7.21 -35.27 7.34
CA LEU A 402 6.78 -33.97 7.86
C LEU A 402 7.99 -33.15 8.36
N PRO A 403 8.92 -32.77 7.47
CA PRO A 403 10.05 -31.93 7.86
C PRO A 403 9.57 -30.56 8.35
N ARG A 404 10.22 -30.05 9.40
CA ARG A 404 9.91 -28.76 10.02
C ARG A 404 11.18 -27.95 10.23
N ASP A 405 11.28 -26.83 9.53
CA ASP A 405 12.42 -25.95 9.59
C ASP A 405 11.99 -24.59 10.13
N GLU A 406 12.67 -24.09 11.15
CA GLU A 406 12.42 -22.80 11.77
C GLU A 406 13.68 -21.95 11.76
N ILE A 407 13.53 -20.67 11.40
CA ILE A 407 14.59 -19.67 11.41
C ILE A 407 14.09 -18.41 12.12
N ARG A 408 14.89 -17.88 13.03
CA ARG A 408 14.68 -16.61 13.71
C ARG A 408 15.90 -15.73 13.54
N LEU A 409 15.68 -14.51 13.08
CA LEU A 409 16.70 -13.48 12.94
C LEU A 409 16.23 -12.24 13.70
N SER A 410 17.08 -11.66 14.53
CA SER A 410 16.82 -10.38 15.18
C SER A 410 18.06 -9.51 15.05
N ALA A 411 17.87 -8.28 14.56
CA ALA A 411 18.90 -7.26 14.45
C ALA A 411 18.41 -5.99 15.16
N GLN A 412 19.22 -5.44 16.04
CA GLN A 412 18.87 -4.28 16.87
C GLN A 412 19.81 -3.12 16.58
N GLY A 413 19.26 -1.91 16.52
CA GLY A 413 20.04 -0.68 16.38
C GLY A 413 20.86 -0.62 15.09
N TYR A 414 20.34 -1.15 13.97
CA TYR A 414 21.04 -1.05 12.69
C TYR A 414 21.07 0.41 12.21
N LEU A 415 22.26 1.00 12.17
CA LEU A 415 22.50 2.37 11.72
C LEU A 415 22.57 2.43 10.19
N LEU A 416 21.44 2.78 9.58
CA LEU A 416 21.31 2.99 8.15
C LEU A 416 21.95 4.33 7.73
N LYS A 417 22.85 4.30 6.74
CA LYS A 417 23.59 5.49 6.24
C LYS A 417 23.09 6.07 4.92
N SER A 418 22.08 5.45 4.31
CA SER A 418 21.25 5.95 3.20
C SER A 418 20.57 4.75 2.55
N LEU A 419 19.28 4.86 2.24
CA LEU A 419 18.54 3.85 1.50
C LEU A 419 17.60 4.53 0.51
N GLN A 420 17.78 4.23 -0.77
CA GLN A 420 16.80 4.58 -1.79
C GLN A 420 15.58 3.66 -1.65
N LEU A 421 14.42 4.25 -1.47
CA LEU A 421 13.15 3.54 -1.25
C LEU A 421 12.16 3.70 -2.40
N GLY A 422 12.29 4.75 -3.22
CA GLY A 422 11.36 5.01 -4.30
C GLY A 422 11.71 4.36 -5.65
N SER A 423 10.70 4.31 -6.53
CA SER A 423 10.84 3.95 -7.95
C SER A 423 11.55 5.06 -8.75
N PRO A 424 11.95 4.85 -10.02
CA PRO A 424 12.58 5.89 -10.84
C PRO A 424 11.78 7.21 -10.93
N ASN A 425 10.47 7.14 -10.75
CA ASN A 425 9.55 8.28 -10.82
C ASN A 425 9.30 8.95 -9.45
N LEU A 426 9.84 8.40 -8.35
CA LEU A 426 9.76 8.93 -6.99
C LEU A 426 11.15 8.89 -6.35
N ASP A 427 11.90 9.99 -6.38
CA ASP A 427 13.21 10.06 -5.71
C ASP A 427 13.02 10.24 -4.19
N LEU A 428 12.65 9.14 -3.54
CA LEU A 428 12.51 9.03 -2.09
C LEU A 428 13.71 8.26 -1.50
N ALA A 429 14.44 8.94 -0.63
CA ALA A 429 15.55 8.39 0.12
C ALA A 429 15.31 8.49 1.63
N LEU A 430 15.70 7.44 2.35
CA LEU A 430 15.86 7.44 3.80
C LEU A 430 17.34 7.63 4.10
N GLU A 431 17.77 8.87 4.39
CA GLU A 431 19.19 9.21 4.59
C GLU A 431 19.74 8.63 5.89
N GLN A 432 18.90 8.55 6.91
CA GLN A 432 19.28 8.09 8.24
C GLN A 432 18.11 7.35 8.90
N GLY A 433 18.45 6.33 9.69
CA GLY A 433 17.51 5.67 10.58
C GLY A 433 18.22 4.62 11.44
N LEU A 434 17.69 4.40 12.65
CA LEU A 434 18.01 3.25 13.49
C LEU A 434 16.92 2.21 13.29
N ILE A 435 17.29 1.04 12.77
CA ILE A 435 16.35 -0.01 12.40
C ILE A 435 16.52 -1.20 13.34
N ASP A 436 15.41 -1.59 13.97
CA ASP A 436 15.24 -2.87 14.63
C ASP A 436 14.49 -3.79 13.64
N LEU A 437 14.97 -5.02 13.46
CA LEU A 437 14.38 -6.02 12.57
C LEU A 437 14.22 -7.32 13.33
N ASP A 438 13.02 -7.89 13.29
CA ASP A 438 12.73 -9.24 13.76
C ASP A 438 12.11 -10.05 12.62
N LEU A 439 12.64 -11.23 12.38
CA LEU A 439 12.15 -12.15 11.38
C LEU A 439 11.98 -13.55 11.97
N ARG A 440 10.86 -14.17 11.63
CA ARG A 440 10.56 -15.57 11.93
C ARG A 440 10.09 -16.22 10.64
N ALA A 441 10.72 -17.31 10.25
CA ALA A 441 10.32 -18.12 9.12
C ALA A 441 10.15 -19.57 9.58
N GLU A 442 9.10 -20.20 9.12
CA GLU A 442 8.77 -21.59 9.37
C GLU A 442 8.41 -22.26 8.04
N SER A 443 8.98 -23.42 7.80
CA SER A 443 8.63 -24.31 6.70
C SER A 443 8.17 -25.64 7.27
N VAL A 444 6.91 -26.01 7.03
CA VAL A 444 6.37 -27.31 7.39
C VAL A 444 6.01 -28.05 6.12
N HIS A 445 6.72 -29.13 5.84
CA HIS A 445 6.58 -29.89 4.60
C HIS A 445 6.84 -29.01 3.36
N ASN A 446 5.78 -28.49 2.72
CA ASN A 446 5.85 -27.55 1.59
C ASN A 446 5.14 -26.22 1.86
N SER A 447 4.63 -26.00 3.08
CA SER A 447 4.02 -24.73 3.46
C SER A 447 5.08 -23.81 4.04
N LEU A 448 5.24 -22.64 3.44
CA LEU A 448 6.12 -21.57 3.91
C LEU A 448 5.29 -20.50 4.60
N LYS A 449 5.69 -20.13 5.82
CA LYS A 449 5.19 -18.96 6.53
C LYS A 449 6.37 -18.15 7.04
N ALA A 450 6.40 -16.87 6.73
CA ALA A 450 7.38 -15.96 7.31
C ALA A 450 6.72 -14.66 7.74
N HIS A 451 7.14 -14.17 8.89
CA HIS A 451 6.75 -12.87 9.43
C HIS A 451 8.01 -12.08 9.71
N ALA A 452 8.11 -10.88 9.14
CA ALA A 452 9.16 -9.93 9.43
C ALA A 452 8.55 -8.61 9.91
N ALA A 453 9.07 -8.07 11.00
CA ALA A 453 8.70 -6.79 11.57
C ALA A 453 9.94 -5.90 11.64
N GLY A 454 9.85 -4.73 11.03
CA GLY A 454 10.85 -3.68 11.07
C GLY A 454 10.33 -2.48 11.83
N LYS A 455 11.14 -1.92 12.72
CA LYS A 455 10.86 -0.65 13.41
C LYS A 455 12.01 0.31 13.18
N ALA A 456 11.71 1.43 12.54
CA ALA A 456 12.68 2.49 12.31
C ALA A 456 12.43 3.65 13.27
N LYS A 457 13.52 4.21 13.81
CA LYS A 457 13.54 5.37 14.71
C LYS A 457 14.57 6.38 14.23
N SER A 458 14.40 7.64 14.62
CA SER A 458 15.28 8.75 14.24
C SER A 458 15.45 8.85 12.71
N THR A 459 14.34 8.69 11.99
CA THR A 459 14.34 8.61 10.53
C THR A 459 14.42 9.98 9.89
N ARG A 460 15.17 10.10 8.80
CA ARG A 460 15.21 11.30 7.98
C ARG A 460 14.91 10.96 6.52
N PHE A 461 13.71 11.32 6.08
CA PHE A 461 13.30 11.18 4.70
C PHE A 461 13.67 12.43 3.90
N VAL A 462 14.16 12.20 2.68
CA VAL A 462 14.39 13.23 1.68
C VAL A 462 13.66 12.83 0.41
N LEU A 463 12.75 13.69 -0.02
CA LEU A 463 12.02 13.56 -1.27
C LEU A 463 12.55 14.64 -2.22
N ARG A 464 13.14 14.24 -3.35
CA ARG A 464 13.56 15.20 -4.39
C ARG A 464 12.48 15.32 -5.45
N PRO A 465 12.01 16.54 -5.76
CA PRO A 465 11.01 16.71 -6.80
C PRO A 465 11.63 16.44 -8.18
N PRO A 466 10.90 15.78 -9.10
CA PRO A 466 11.29 15.67 -10.49
C PRO A 466 11.26 17.06 -11.16
N GLN A 467 11.82 17.16 -12.38
CA GLN A 467 11.86 18.42 -13.14
C GLN A 467 10.45 19.00 -13.39
N GLU A 468 9.43 18.14 -13.53
CA GLU A 468 8.02 18.53 -13.57
C GLU A 468 7.38 18.30 -12.20
N GLN A 469 7.24 19.36 -11.39
CA GLN A 469 6.62 19.26 -10.06
C GLN A 469 5.16 18.86 -10.17
N THR A 470 4.80 17.66 -9.70
CA THR A 470 3.39 17.33 -9.45
C THR A 470 2.93 17.93 -8.12
N ARG A 471 1.65 18.29 -8.02
CA ARG A 471 1.03 18.90 -6.83
C ARG A 471 1.13 18.06 -5.55
N ILE A 472 1.54 16.79 -5.66
CA ILE A 472 1.69 15.84 -4.54
C ILE A 472 3.03 16.01 -3.82
N TYR A 473 4.09 16.45 -4.52
CA TYR A 473 5.47 16.42 -3.97
C TYR A 473 5.66 17.29 -2.73
N GLU A 474 5.10 18.50 -2.73
CA GLU A 474 5.28 19.44 -1.62
C GLU A 474 4.50 19.01 -0.36
N PRO A 475 3.20 18.63 -0.44
CA PRO A 475 2.48 18.01 0.68
C PRO A 475 3.13 16.72 1.18
N LEU A 476 3.55 15.83 0.28
CA LEU A 476 4.17 14.56 0.63
C LEU A 476 5.54 14.77 1.30
N GLY A 477 6.38 15.65 0.77
CA GLY A 477 7.66 15.99 1.37
C GLY A 477 7.53 16.56 2.78
N ARG A 478 6.54 17.44 3.00
CA ARG A 478 6.24 17.98 4.34
C ARG A 478 5.77 16.89 5.30
N ALA A 479 4.89 15.99 4.87
CA ALA A 479 4.42 14.90 5.71
C ALA A 479 5.56 13.93 6.07
N LEU A 480 6.34 13.48 5.09
CA LEU A 480 7.47 12.56 5.30
C LEU A 480 8.58 13.19 6.15
N SER A 481 8.82 14.50 6.04
CA SER A 481 9.80 15.20 6.88
C SER A 481 9.47 15.18 8.38
N ARG A 482 8.19 14.97 8.74
CA ARG A 482 7.72 14.85 10.12
C ARG A 482 7.76 13.43 10.64
N VAL A 483 8.01 12.43 9.77
CA VAL A 483 8.09 11.04 10.17
C VAL A 483 9.44 10.78 10.83
N THR A 484 9.45 10.75 12.16
CA THR A 484 10.64 10.44 12.97
C THR A 484 10.81 8.95 13.27
N GLY A 485 9.79 8.14 12.96
CA GLY A 485 9.85 6.69 13.06
C GLY A 485 8.66 6.06 12.35
N PHE A 486 8.83 4.82 11.91
CA PHE A 486 7.80 4.06 11.22
C PHE A 486 7.96 2.56 11.48
N THR A 487 6.91 1.80 11.21
CA THR A 487 6.88 0.35 11.36
C THR A 487 6.52 -0.30 10.03
N VAL A 488 7.14 -1.43 9.72
CA VAL A 488 6.85 -2.23 8.53
C VAL A 488 6.63 -3.66 8.99
N SER A 489 5.50 -4.25 8.60
CA SER A 489 5.22 -5.66 8.80
C SER A 489 5.10 -6.34 7.45
N THR A 490 5.82 -7.43 7.28
CA THR A 490 5.78 -8.28 6.09
C THR A 490 5.35 -9.68 6.50
N GLU A 491 4.38 -10.21 5.79
CA GLU A 491 3.90 -11.58 5.90
C GLU A 491 4.08 -12.27 4.55
N VAL A 492 4.75 -13.43 4.57
CA VAL A 492 4.92 -14.30 3.42
C VAL A 492 4.18 -15.59 3.72
N SER A 493 3.30 -16.01 2.82
CA SER A 493 2.52 -17.23 2.98
C SER A 493 2.35 -17.95 1.65
N GLY A 494 2.50 -19.27 1.65
CA GLY A 494 2.28 -20.08 0.45
C GLY A 494 3.13 -21.34 0.45
N THR A 495 3.74 -21.62 -0.69
CA THR A 495 4.64 -22.74 -0.94
C THR A 495 6.02 -22.25 -1.38
N GLN A 496 6.97 -23.16 -1.56
CA GLN A 496 8.34 -22.80 -2.00
C GLN A 496 8.39 -22.36 -3.47
N ASP A 497 7.40 -22.73 -4.29
CA ASP A 497 7.36 -22.37 -5.72
C ASP A 497 6.37 -21.23 -6.02
N ASP A 498 5.35 -21.06 -5.18
CA ASP A 498 4.29 -20.07 -5.33
C ASP A 498 3.92 -19.50 -3.94
N TYR A 499 4.20 -18.21 -3.73
CA TYR A 499 4.03 -17.52 -2.46
C TYR A 499 3.42 -16.12 -2.65
N ASP A 500 2.64 -15.68 -1.68
CA ASP A 500 2.10 -14.32 -1.59
C ASP A 500 2.88 -13.50 -0.55
N ILE A 501 3.13 -12.23 -0.86
CA ILE A 501 3.80 -11.29 0.04
C ILE A 501 2.83 -10.15 0.36
N LYS A 502 2.48 -10.02 1.64
CA LYS A 502 1.72 -8.90 2.18
C LYS A 502 2.63 -7.98 2.97
N ILE A 503 2.65 -6.71 2.58
CA ILE A 503 3.41 -5.66 3.26
C ILE A 503 2.42 -4.66 3.82
N SER A 504 2.67 -4.16 5.03
CA SER A 504 1.88 -3.11 5.66
C SER A 504 2.78 -2.19 6.46
N SER A 505 2.43 -0.90 6.52
CA SER A 505 3.17 0.10 7.27
C SER A 505 2.27 1.17 7.84
N ASP A 506 2.67 1.79 8.95
CA ASP A 506 2.05 3.05 9.41
C ASP A 506 2.30 4.22 8.45
N LEU A 507 3.31 4.13 7.58
CA LEU A 507 3.51 5.05 6.45
C LEU A 507 2.32 5.06 5.50
N ASP A 508 1.57 3.96 5.39
CA ASP A 508 0.38 3.89 4.54
C ASP A 508 -0.62 4.96 4.94
N ARG A 509 -0.91 5.09 6.24
CA ARG A 509 -1.83 6.11 6.76
C ARG A 509 -1.31 7.53 6.54
N VAL A 510 0.00 7.75 6.70
CA VAL A 510 0.61 9.06 6.48
C VAL A 510 0.44 9.49 5.03
N ILE A 511 0.71 8.58 4.08
CA ILE A 511 0.63 8.86 2.66
C ILE A 511 -0.83 8.94 2.21
N GLU A 512 -1.71 8.05 2.66
CA GLU A 512 -3.16 8.08 2.40
C GLU A 512 -3.78 9.40 2.83
N ASN A 513 -3.43 9.92 4.02
CA ASN A 513 -3.94 11.21 4.49
C ASN A 513 -3.50 12.36 3.59
N VAL A 514 -2.23 12.40 3.17
CA VAL A 514 -1.71 13.42 2.24
C VAL A 514 -2.45 13.35 0.90
N LEU A 515 -2.64 12.15 0.36
CA LEU A 515 -3.30 11.97 -0.92
C LEU A 515 -4.78 12.32 -0.84
N ALA A 516 -5.45 12.01 0.28
CA ALA A 516 -6.82 12.44 0.55
C ALA A 516 -6.93 13.97 0.66
N ASP A 517 -5.98 14.63 1.32
CA ASP A 517 -5.95 16.09 1.42
C ASP A 517 -5.75 16.73 0.04
N VAL A 518 -4.79 16.24 -0.75
CA VAL A 518 -4.57 16.73 -2.12
C VAL A 518 -5.80 16.47 -3.01
N ALA A 519 -6.47 15.33 -2.87
CA ALA A 519 -7.70 15.04 -3.59
C ALA A 519 -8.84 16.00 -3.18
N ARG A 520 -8.99 16.30 -1.89
CA ARG A 520 -9.97 17.30 -1.39
C ARG A 520 -9.69 18.69 -1.94
N ASP A 521 -8.42 19.10 -1.98
CA ASP A 521 -8.02 20.40 -2.50
C ASP A 521 -8.35 20.51 -4.00
N VAL A 522 -8.02 19.48 -4.78
CA VAL A 522 -8.35 19.42 -6.22
C VAL A 522 -9.86 19.43 -6.45
N SER A 523 -10.62 18.66 -5.67
CA SER A 523 -12.09 18.64 -5.78
C SER A 523 -12.73 19.98 -5.38
N THR A 524 -12.16 20.67 -4.40
CA THR A 524 -12.62 22.02 -4.00
C THR A 524 -12.34 23.06 -5.08
N GLU A 525 -11.15 23.00 -5.69
CA GLU A 525 -10.81 23.85 -6.83
C GLU A 525 -11.72 23.58 -8.03
N LEU A 526 -11.93 22.30 -8.38
CA LEU A 526 -12.82 21.89 -9.46
C LEU A 526 -14.25 22.39 -9.22
N ARG A 527 -14.79 22.21 -8.01
CA ARG A 527 -16.12 22.71 -7.64
C ARG A 527 -16.23 24.23 -7.77
N THR A 528 -15.20 24.96 -7.36
CA THR A 528 -15.17 26.42 -7.46
C THR A 528 -15.19 26.86 -8.92
N ARG A 529 -14.33 26.26 -9.76
CA ARG A 529 -14.27 26.56 -11.19
C ARG A 529 -15.57 26.18 -11.92
N LEU A 530 -16.14 25.01 -11.63
CA LEU A 530 -17.44 24.57 -12.16
C LEU A 530 -18.56 25.55 -11.78
N THR A 531 -18.60 25.98 -10.52
CA THR A 531 -19.62 26.93 -10.04
C THR A 531 -19.53 28.25 -10.82
N HIS A 532 -18.31 28.77 -10.99
CA HIS A 532 -18.06 30.00 -11.74
C HIS A 532 -18.44 29.86 -13.22
N GLU A 533 -18.04 28.78 -13.89
CA GLU A 533 -18.33 28.59 -15.33
C GLU A 533 -19.83 28.37 -15.58
N ILE A 534 -20.52 27.61 -14.71
CA ILE A 534 -21.99 27.45 -14.77
C ILE A 534 -22.69 28.79 -14.58
N GLN A 535 -22.29 29.59 -13.58
CA GLN A 535 -22.86 30.92 -13.34
C GLN A 535 -22.65 31.86 -14.52
N SER A 536 -21.43 31.93 -15.05
CA SER A 536 -21.11 32.79 -16.20
C SER A 536 -21.92 32.42 -17.45
N ARG A 537 -22.13 31.12 -17.71
CA ARG A 537 -22.94 30.68 -18.87
C ARG A 537 -24.42 31.00 -18.72
N LEU A 538 -24.92 31.06 -17.48
CA LEU A 538 -26.34 31.27 -17.16
C LEU A 538 -26.66 32.70 -16.72
N GLU A 539 -25.67 33.59 -16.66
CA GLU A 539 -25.81 34.98 -16.23
C GLU A 539 -26.90 35.72 -17.01
N GLY A 540 -26.95 35.53 -18.33
CA GLY A 540 -28.00 36.11 -19.17
C GLY A 540 -29.40 35.55 -18.89
N GLN A 541 -29.52 34.30 -18.43
CA GLN A 541 -30.82 33.73 -18.07
C GLN A 541 -31.26 34.21 -16.67
N PHE A 542 -30.31 34.39 -15.76
CA PHE A 542 -30.56 35.00 -14.45
C PHE A 542 -31.00 36.46 -14.58
N SER A 543 -30.42 37.24 -15.50
CA SER A 543 -30.85 38.63 -15.74
C SER A 543 -32.28 38.70 -16.29
N THR A 544 -32.62 37.86 -17.28
CA THR A 544 -34.01 37.79 -17.81
C THR A 544 -35.01 37.42 -16.70
N LEU A 545 -34.61 36.52 -15.81
CA LEU A 545 -35.45 36.06 -14.71
C LEU A 545 -35.66 37.18 -13.66
N GLN A 546 -34.66 38.04 -13.42
CA GLN A 546 -34.84 39.25 -12.61
C GLN A 546 -35.78 40.27 -13.28
N GLU A 547 -35.66 40.50 -14.59
CA GLU A 547 -36.53 41.41 -15.34
C GLU A 547 -38.00 40.98 -15.29
N GLN A 548 -38.30 39.69 -15.52
CA GLN A 548 -39.65 39.14 -15.45
C GLN A 548 -40.26 39.26 -14.04
N THR A 549 -39.44 39.10 -13.01
CA THR A 549 -39.87 39.30 -11.62
C THR A 549 -40.13 40.79 -11.32
N GLY A 550 -39.37 41.68 -11.95
CA GLY A 550 -39.59 43.13 -11.90
C GLY A 550 -40.95 43.53 -12.46
N ALA A 551 -41.44 42.87 -13.52
CA ALA A 551 -42.76 43.14 -14.08
C ALA A 551 -43.90 42.87 -13.08
N LEU A 552 -43.88 41.73 -12.38
CA LEU A 552 -44.84 41.40 -11.31
C LEU A 552 -44.73 42.36 -10.12
N THR A 553 -43.53 42.83 -9.80
CA THR A 553 -43.34 43.86 -8.77
C THR A 553 -44.02 45.17 -9.15
N GLY A 554 -43.91 45.57 -10.43
CA GLY A 554 -44.63 46.73 -10.95
C GLY A 554 -46.15 46.61 -10.86
N ILE A 555 -46.70 45.40 -11.02
CA ILE A 555 -48.14 45.14 -10.83
C ILE A 555 -48.56 45.31 -9.36
N ASP A 556 -47.78 44.78 -8.40
CA ASP A 556 -48.05 44.99 -6.96
C ASP A 556 -48.04 46.48 -6.60
N ASP A 557 -47.04 47.22 -7.10
CA ASP A 557 -46.91 48.67 -6.88
C ASP A 557 -48.09 49.45 -7.47
N GLU A 558 -48.57 49.06 -8.66
CA GLU A 558 -49.75 49.67 -9.26
C GLU A 558 -51.03 49.39 -8.45
N LEU A 559 -51.24 48.14 -8.02
CA LEU A 559 -52.38 47.78 -7.17
C LEU A 559 -52.32 48.51 -5.81
N ALA A 560 -51.13 48.65 -5.23
CA ALA A 560 -50.92 49.45 -4.02
C ALA A 560 -51.32 50.91 -4.22
N THR A 561 -50.98 51.49 -5.38
CA THR A 561 -51.34 52.85 -5.75
C THR A 561 -52.85 53.01 -5.96
N ARG A 562 -53.51 52.07 -6.67
CA ARG A 562 -54.97 52.09 -6.87
C ARG A 562 -55.72 51.94 -5.54
N LEU A 563 -55.26 51.04 -4.67
CA LEU A 563 -55.83 50.79 -3.35
C LEU A 563 -55.75 52.03 -2.45
N THR A 564 -54.60 52.71 -2.41
CA THR A 564 -54.42 53.94 -1.61
C THR A 564 -55.32 55.07 -2.12
N LEU A 565 -55.40 55.28 -3.44
CA LEU A 565 -56.30 56.28 -4.03
C LEU A 565 -57.77 56.00 -3.72
N ALA A 566 -58.21 54.74 -3.79
CA ALA A 566 -59.58 54.36 -3.47
C ALA A 566 -59.90 54.52 -1.97
N GLN A 567 -58.97 54.14 -1.08
CA GLN A 567 -59.12 54.32 0.37
C GLN A 567 -59.20 55.81 0.77
N ASP A 568 -58.48 56.69 0.06
CA ASP A 568 -58.55 58.13 0.30
C ASP A 568 -59.94 58.72 -0.03
N LEU A 569 -60.70 58.12 -0.94
CA LEU A 569 -62.08 58.55 -1.24
C LEU A 569 -63.02 58.34 -0.03
N LEU A 570 -62.85 57.26 0.72
CA LEU A 570 -63.64 56.97 1.93
C LEU A 570 -63.30 57.86 3.13
N LYS A 571 -62.23 58.66 3.05
CA LYS A 571 -61.90 59.68 4.07
C LYS A 571 -62.70 60.97 3.90
N ASN A 572 -63.47 61.11 2.81
CA ASN A 572 -64.27 62.30 2.55
C ASN A 572 -65.41 62.46 3.58
N ASP A 573 -65.67 63.70 4.00
CA ASP A 573 -66.68 64.03 5.02
C ASP A 573 -68.11 63.63 4.63
N LEU A 574 -68.37 63.47 3.33
CA LEU A 574 -69.63 62.99 2.77
C LEU A 574 -70.03 61.60 3.30
N PHE A 575 -69.06 60.75 3.65
CA PHE A 575 -69.32 59.39 4.14
C PHE A 575 -69.39 59.28 5.67
N ARG A 576 -69.15 60.37 6.43
CA ARG A 576 -69.22 60.33 7.90
C ARG A 576 -70.61 59.93 8.43
N SER A 577 -71.68 60.22 7.71
CA SER A 577 -73.06 59.87 8.09
C SER A 577 -73.45 58.41 7.80
N VAL A 578 -72.59 57.64 7.13
CA VAL A 578 -72.83 56.23 6.77
C VAL A 578 -71.99 55.27 7.62
N ARG A 579 -71.00 55.78 8.36
CA ARG A 579 -70.20 54.97 9.30
C ARG A 579 -71.09 54.44 10.43
N PRO A 580 -71.06 53.13 10.73
CA PRO A 580 -71.70 52.61 11.92
C PRO A 580 -70.84 52.99 13.14
N GLY A 581 -71.30 53.95 13.95
CA GLY A 581 -70.66 54.30 15.23
C GLY A 581 -70.37 55.79 15.43
N GLY A 582 -71.38 56.65 15.28
CA GLY A 582 -71.40 58.01 15.84
C GLY A 582 -72.56 58.14 16.79
#